data_AF-A0A1E7GBP8-F1
#
_entry.id   AF-A0A1E7GBP8-F1
#
_cell.length_a   1.000
_cell.length_b   1.000
_cell.length_c   1.000
_cell.angle_alpha   90.00
_cell.angle_beta   90.00
_cell.angle_gamma   90.00
#
_symmetry.space_group_name_H-M   'P 1'
#
loop_
_entity.id
_entity.type
_entity.pdbx_description
1 polymer ?
#
loop_
_entity_poly.entity_id
_entity_poly.type
_entity_poly.pdbx_seq_one_letter_code
_entity_poly.pdbx_strand_id
1 'polypeptide(L)' 'MCVNCGFYNQDLTLKIREWTCPDCNTFHDRDVNAAINIKKFALIDQNLIMINSPVERSVELVDLRTMVGGMKQEAT' A
#
# COMPACT_ATOMS: atom_id res chain seq x y z
N MET A 1 -2.84 2.40 -3.99
CA MET A 1 -3.18 1.02 -3.57
C MET A 1 -4.36 1.07 -2.61
N CYS A 2 -5.43 0.31 -2.88
CA CYS A 2 -6.55 0.13 -1.98
C CYS A 2 -6.11 -0.72 -0.78
N VAL A 3 -6.35 -0.23 0.43
CA VAL A 3 -6.00 -0.97 1.67
C VAL A 3 -6.84 -2.24 1.90
N ASN A 4 -8.00 -2.34 1.27
CA ASN A 4 -8.95 -3.43 1.42
C ASN A 4 -8.65 -4.61 0.49
N CYS A 5 -8.45 -4.35 -0.82
CA CYS A 5 -8.27 -5.41 -1.83
C CYS A 5 -6.92 -5.38 -2.56
N GLY A 6 -6.08 -4.36 -2.34
CA GLY A 6 -4.78 -4.25 -2.99
C GLY A 6 -4.78 -3.61 -4.38
N PHE A 7 -5.94 -3.26 -4.95
CA PHE A 7 -6.02 -2.59 -6.27
C PHE A 7 -5.12 -1.34 -6.36
N TYR A 8 -4.29 -1.25 -7.40
CA TYR A 8 -3.43 -0.09 -7.64
C TYR A 8 -4.07 0.86 -8.64
N ASN A 9 -4.63 1.96 -8.13
CA ASN A 9 -5.19 3.02 -8.97
C ASN A 9 -4.07 3.89 -9.57
N GLN A 10 -3.77 3.68 -10.85
CA GLN A 10 -2.73 4.40 -11.59
C GLN A 10 -3.11 5.86 -11.90
N ASP A 11 -4.40 6.15 -11.99
CA ASP A 11 -4.93 7.47 -12.36
C ASP A 11 -5.12 8.39 -11.15
N LEU A 12 -4.82 7.91 -9.94
CA LEU A 12 -4.99 8.67 -8.71
C LEU A 12 -3.91 9.75 -8.55
N THR A 13 -4.27 11.00 -8.84
CA THR A 13 -3.39 12.16 -8.65
C THR A 13 -3.55 12.80 -7.26
N LEU A 14 -2.60 13.66 -6.84
CA LEU A 14 -2.65 14.36 -5.54
C LEU A 14 -3.87 15.26 -5.36
N LYS A 15 -4.47 15.74 -6.47
CA LYS A 15 -5.67 16.58 -6.45
C LYS A 15 -6.92 15.81 -6.03
N ILE A 16 -6.93 14.49 -6.23
CA ILE A 16 -8.05 13.63 -5.87
C ILE A 16 -7.89 13.28 -4.38
N ARG A 17 -8.77 13.83 -3.55
CA ARG A 17 -8.80 13.57 -2.10
C ARG A 17 -9.56 12.31 -1.74
N GLU A 18 -10.65 12.06 -2.46
CA GLU A 18 -11.57 10.98 -2.19
C GLU A 18 -11.77 10.17 -3.45
N TRP A 19 -11.82 8.85 -3.33
CA TRP A 19 -12.06 7.96 -4.46
C TRP A 19 -12.71 6.66 -3.99
N THR A 20 -13.46 6.02 -4.88
CA THR A 20 -14.00 4.68 -4.66
C THR A 20 -13.15 3.67 -5.41
N CYS A 21 -12.74 2.60 -4.73
CA CYS A 21 -12.00 1.51 -5.35
C CYS A 21 -12.88 0.84 -6.42
N PRO A 22 -12.47 0.78 -7.70
CA PRO A 22 -13.29 0.18 -8.75
C PRO A 22 -13.38 -1.35 -8.64
N ASP A 23 -12.46 -1.96 -7.89
CA ASP A 23 -12.39 -3.41 -7.71
C ASP A 23 -13.28 -3.90 -6.56
N CYS A 24 -13.24 -3.23 -5.40
CA CYS A 24 -13.97 -3.66 -4.20
C CYS A 24 -15.02 -2.66 -3.71
N ASN A 25 -15.26 -1.58 -4.44
CA ASN A 25 -16.23 -0.52 -4.15
C ASN A 25 -16.08 0.17 -2.78
N THR A 26 -14.93 0.03 -2.12
CA THR A 26 -14.65 0.73 -0.87
C THR A 26 -14.37 2.20 -1.14
N PHE A 27 -15.04 3.09 -0.41
CA PHE A 27 -14.75 4.53 -0.42
C PHE A 27 -13.51 4.84 0.43
N HIS A 28 -12.66 5.73 -0.06
CA HIS A 28 -11.40 6.08 0.58
C HIS A 28 -11.17 7.59 0.61
N ASP A 29 -10.71 8.09 1.76
CA ASP A 29 -9.84 9.26 1.82
C ASP A 29 -8.41 8.84 1.46
N ARG A 30 -7.77 9.59 0.55
CA ARG A 30 -6.43 9.28 0.01
C ARG A 30 -5.36 9.26 1.09
N ASP A 31 -5.37 10.23 2.01
CA ASP A 31 -4.32 10.39 3.02
C ASP A 31 -4.46 9.32 4.11
N VAL A 32 -5.69 9.03 4.54
CA VAL A 32 -5.99 7.93 5.48
C VAL A 32 -5.58 6.58 4.87
N ASN A 33 -5.98 6.31 3.63
CA ASN A 33 -5.61 5.08 2.93
C ASN A 33 -4.08 4.95 2.76
N ALA A 34 -3.38 6.06 2.46
CA ALA A 34 -1.93 6.08 2.40
C ALA A 34 -1.28 5.81 3.77
N ALA A 35 -1.75 6.45 4.84
CA ALA A 35 -1.23 6.25 6.20
C ALA A 35 -1.37 4.78 6.66
N ILE A 36 -2.51 4.13 6.36
CA ILE A 36 -2.69 2.71 6.70
C ILE A 36 -1.73 1.84 5.89
N ASN A 37 -1.55 2.11 4.59
CA ASN A 37 -0.59 1.36 3.79
C ASN A 37 0.85 1.53 4.33
N ILE A 38 1.28 2.75 4.66
CA ILE A 38 2.60 3.01 5.27
C ILE A 38 2.76 2.22 6.58
N LYS A 39 1.75 2.26 7.46
CA LYS A 39 1.74 1.48 8.70
C LYS A 39 1.86 -0.02 8.43
N LYS A 40 1.09 -0.54 7.46
CA LYS A 40 1.16 -1.95 7.07
C LYS A 40 2.57 -2.29 6.60
N PHE A 41 3.15 -1.53 5.68
CA PHE A 41 4.52 -1.75 5.18
C PHE A 41 5.56 -1.72 6.29
N ALA A 42 5.50 -0.74 7.21
CA ALA A 42 6.44 -0.64 8.32
C ALA A 42 6.37 -1.82 9.31
N LEU A 43 5.23 -2.52 9.35
CA LEU A 43 4.98 -3.65 10.25
C LEU A 43 5.10 -5.02 9.57
N ILE A 44 5.24 -5.07 8.23
CA ILE A 44 5.45 -6.33 7.48
C ILE A 44 6.68 -7.06 8.01
N ASP A 45 7.78 -6.33 8.23
CA ASP A 45 9.04 -6.90 8.75
C ASP A 45 8.99 -7.25 10.24
N GLN A 46 7.98 -6.77 10.97
CA GLN A 46 7.83 -7.07 12.40
C GLN A 46 7.06 -8.38 12.66
N ASN A 47 6.55 -9.06 11.62
CA ASN A 47 5.76 -10.29 11.73
C ASN A 47 4.54 -10.18 12.69
N LEU A 48 4.10 -8.95 13.01
CA LEU A 48 3.05 -8.66 13.99
C LEU A 48 1.63 -8.76 13.42
N ILE A 49 1.48 -8.84 12.09
CA ILE A 49 0.16 -8.82 11.41
C ILE A 49 -0.36 -10.26 11.13
N MET A 50 0.49 -11.29 11.25
CA MET A 50 0.17 -12.67 10.83
C MET A 50 -0.61 -13.52 11.86
N ILE A 51 -1.07 -12.96 12.98
CA ILE A 51 -1.75 -13.73 14.03
C ILE A 51 -3.23 -14.07 13.75
N ASN A 52 -3.82 -13.63 12.64
CA ASN A 52 -5.24 -13.87 12.33
C ASN A 52 -5.53 -14.63 11.02
N SER A 53 -4.58 -15.37 10.43
CA SER A 53 -4.87 -16.24 9.27
C SER A 53 -4.03 -17.52 9.28
N PRO A 54 -4.62 -18.73 9.23
CA PRO A 54 -3.89 -19.99 9.19
C PRO A 54 -3.47 -20.28 7.74
N VAL A 55 -2.40 -19.65 7.27
CA VAL A 55 -1.78 -20.06 6.00
C VAL A 55 -0.28 -20.25 6.20
N GLU A 56 0.10 -21.51 6.44
CA GLU A 56 1.47 -21.98 6.27
C GLU A 56 1.87 -21.89 4.79
N ARG A 57 2.83 -21.00 4.46
CA ARG A 57 4.01 -21.36 3.64
C ARG A 57 4.94 -20.18 3.38
N SER A 58 6.22 -20.40 3.73
CA SER A 58 7.42 -19.93 3.02
C SER A 58 7.29 -18.61 2.24
N VAL A 59 7.48 -17.48 2.91
CA VAL A 59 7.66 -16.21 2.21
C VAL A 59 9.14 -16.10 1.83
N GLU A 60 9.44 -16.42 0.57
CA GLU A 60 10.61 -15.90 -0.12
C GLU A 60 10.58 -14.37 0.00
N LEU A 61 11.64 -13.80 0.58
CA LEU A 61 11.84 -12.35 0.75
C LEU A 61 12.04 -11.69 -0.61
N VAL A 62 10.97 -11.47 -1.37
CA VAL A 62 11.05 -10.74 -2.65
C VAL A 62 10.95 -9.24 -2.41
N ASP A 63 12.11 -8.68 -2.09
CA ASP A 63 12.64 -7.37 -2.51
C ASP A 63 11.84 -6.08 -2.15
N LEU A 64 12.16 -5.50 -0.98
CA LEU A 64 11.79 -4.14 -0.55
C LEU A 64 12.37 -3.01 -1.46
N ARG A 65 13.07 -3.38 -2.54
CA ARG A 65 13.93 -2.49 -3.32
C ARG A 65 13.19 -1.62 -4.33
N THR A 66 11.92 -1.87 -4.59
CA THR A 66 11.13 -1.14 -5.60
C THR A 66 10.41 0.12 -5.10
N MET A 67 10.34 0.37 -3.79
CA MET A 67 9.60 1.53 -3.25
C MET A 67 10.46 2.77 -2.97
N VAL A 68 11.79 2.65 -2.86
CA VAL A 68 12.71 3.78 -2.57
C VAL A 68 13.16 4.51 -3.86
N GLY A 69 12.94 3.93 -5.04
CA GLY A 69 13.40 4.48 -6.33
C GLY A 69 12.63 5.67 -6.91
N GLY A 70 11.62 6.19 -6.20
CA GLY A 70 10.72 7.23 -6.71
C GLY A 70 11.16 8.68 -6.49
N MET A 71 12.28 8.94 -5.80
CA MET A 71 12.81 10.30 -5.63
C MET A 71 13.76 10.64 -6.78
N LYS A 72 13.21 10.97 -7.95
CA LYS A 72 13.98 11.67 -8.98
C LYS A 72 14.15 13.13 -8.56
N GLN A 73 15.40 13.55 -8.50
CA GLN A 73 15.84 14.91 -8.23
C GLN A 73 15.39 15.83 -9.37
N GLU A 74 14.74 16.94 -9.06
CA GLU A 74 14.72 18.11 -9.94
C GLU A 74 15.80 19.06 -9.41
N ALA A 75 16.91 19.13 -10.14
CA ALA A 75 17.95 20.13 -9.97
C ALA A 75 17.49 21.44 -10.62
N THR A 76 17.73 22.55 -9.93
CA THR A 76 17.86 23.90 -10.51
C THR A 76 19.32 24.30 -10.40
#